data_AF-A0A2V9EM87-F1
#
_entry.id   AF-A0A2V9EM87-F1
#
_cell.length_a   1.000
_cell.length_b   1.000
_cell.length_c   1.000
_cell.angle_alpha   90.00
_cell.angle_beta   90.00
_cell.angle_gamma   90.00
#
_symmetry.space_group_name_H-M   'P 1'
#
loop_
_entity.id
_entity.type
_entity.pdbx_description
1 polymer ?
#
loop_
_entity_poly.entity_id
_entity_poly.type
_entity_poly.pdbx_seq_one_letter_code
_entity_poly.pdbx_strand_id
1 'polypeptide(L)'
;MADETATLAAPPQDSRSETIAFVIGAAGWLVPGLGHVLMKMWGRAAACFLTVGILVILGTAMRGNVFSSSGSDAFDSLGYLADLGTGTFYFVARSLETKGPDVSHAGGDYGTRFLAAAGVLNLLAALHAYEAARGRKA
;
A
#
# COMPACT_ATOMS: atom_id res chain seq x y z
N MET A 1 21.29 -16.91 -49.54
CA MET A 1 19.84 -16.88 -49.23
C MET A 1 19.76 -16.70 -47.73
N ALA A 2 19.75 -15.45 -47.27
CA ALA A 2 19.81 -15.09 -45.85
C ALA A 2 18.39 -15.19 -45.29
N ASP A 3 18.23 -16.02 -44.28
CA ASP A 3 16.97 -16.25 -43.60
C ASP A 3 16.61 -15.03 -42.74
N GLU A 4 15.34 -14.67 -42.85
CA GLU A 4 14.68 -13.48 -42.38
C GLU A 4 14.59 -13.52 -40.84
N THR A 5 15.49 -12.82 -40.15
CA THR A 5 15.31 -12.49 -38.73
C THR A 5 14.22 -11.43 -38.60
N ALA A 6 12.97 -11.86 -38.75
CA ALA A 6 11.78 -11.11 -38.38
C ALA A 6 11.86 -10.83 -36.87
N THR A 7 12.47 -9.70 -36.53
CA THR A 7 12.38 -9.11 -35.20
C THR A 7 10.91 -8.73 -35.02
N LEU A 8 10.16 -9.58 -34.30
CA LEU A 8 8.82 -9.27 -33.84
C LEU A 8 8.92 -8.02 -32.95
N ALA A 9 8.75 -6.84 -33.56
CA ALA A 9 8.64 -5.59 -32.84
C ALA A 9 7.47 -5.74 -31.85
N ALA A 10 7.77 -5.63 -30.56
CA ALA A 10 6.74 -5.63 -29.52
C ALA A 10 5.69 -4.56 -29.87
N PRO A 11 4.38 -4.87 -29.74
CA PRO A 11 3.34 -3.90 -30.06
C PRO A 11 3.57 -2.62 -29.26
N PRO A 12 3.32 -1.43 -29.84
CA PRO A 12 3.52 -0.17 -29.15
C PRO A 12 2.66 -0.16 -27.87
N GLN A 13 3.31 -0.18 -26.71
CA GLN A 13 2.62 0.06 -25.44
C GLN A 13 2.02 1.46 -25.49
N ASP A 14 0.69 1.53 -25.50
CA ASP A 14 -0.04 2.80 -25.53
C ASP A 14 0.24 3.55 -24.21
N SER A 15 0.99 4.64 -24.29
CA SER A 15 1.30 5.54 -23.16
C SER A 15 0.07 5.94 -22.34
N ARG A 16 -1.11 5.98 -22.97
CA ARG A 16 -2.39 6.22 -22.28
C ARG A 16 -2.78 5.08 -21.35
N SER A 17 -2.60 3.84 -21.79
CA SER A 17 -2.86 2.64 -20.97
C SER A 17 -1.94 2.58 -19.75
N GLU A 18 -0.66 2.93 -19.93
CA GLU A 18 0.30 3.01 -18.84
C GLU A 18 -0.04 4.11 -17.83
N THR A 19 -0.47 5.28 -18.32
CA THR A 19 -0.93 6.38 -17.46
C THR A 19 -2.16 5.98 -16.64
N ILE A 20 -3.14 5.31 -17.25
CA ILE A 20 -4.34 4.83 -16.55
C ILE A 20 -3.96 3.81 -15.47
N ALA A 21 -3.08 2.86 -15.78
CA ALA A 21 -2.61 1.90 -14.79
C ALA A 21 -1.93 2.58 -13.61
N PHE A 22 -1.05 3.56 -13.87
CA PHE A 22 -0.39 4.34 -12.82
C PHE A 22 -1.41 5.06 -11.93
N VAL A 23 -2.43 5.69 -12.52
CA VAL A 23 -3.50 6.36 -11.76
C VAL A 23 -4.27 5.36 -10.89
N ILE A 24 -4.57 4.16 -11.39
CA ILE A 24 -5.24 3.11 -10.63
C ILE A 24 -4.38 2.63 -9.44
N GLY A 25 -3.08 2.43 -9.66
CA GLY A 25 -2.13 2.08 -8.61
C GLY A 25 -2.03 3.17 -7.54
N ALA A 26 -1.84 4.43 -7.96
CA ALA A 26 -1.77 5.58 -7.06
C ALA A 26 -3.06 5.76 -6.26
N ALA A 27 -4.22 5.58 -6.89
CA ALA A 27 -5.51 5.60 -6.21
C ALA A 27 -5.63 4.49 -5.16
N GLY A 28 -5.18 3.27 -5.47
CA GLY A 28 -5.16 2.15 -4.54
C GLY A 28 -4.19 2.33 -3.37
N TRP A 29 -3.07 3.01 -3.57
CA TRP A 29 -2.17 3.37 -2.46
C TRP A 29 -2.81 4.45 -1.58
N LEU A 30 -3.37 5.50 -2.18
CA LEU A 30 -3.93 6.64 -1.45
C LEU A 30 -5.12 6.24 -0.61
N VAL A 31 -6.07 5.47 -1.16
CA VAL A 31 -7.20 4.92 -0.40
C VAL A 31 -7.16 3.39 -0.52
N PRO A 32 -6.97 2.66 0.59
CA PRO A 32 -6.94 1.20 0.56
C PRO A 32 -8.12 0.60 -0.18
N GLY A 33 -7.83 -0.27 -1.16
CA GLY A 33 -8.84 -0.95 -1.99
C GLY A 33 -9.45 -0.11 -3.13
N LEU A 34 -9.18 1.19 -3.26
CA LEU A 34 -9.76 2.04 -4.31
C LEU A 34 -9.32 1.64 -5.72
N GLY A 35 -8.08 1.19 -5.89
CA GLY A 35 -7.59 0.66 -7.17
C GLY A 35 -8.38 -0.56 -7.66
N HIS A 36 -8.79 -1.45 -6.73
CA HIS A 36 -9.65 -2.60 -7.04
C HIS A 36 -11.08 -2.20 -7.37
N VAL A 37 -11.60 -1.15 -6.73
CA VAL A 37 -12.93 -0.60 -7.07
C VAL A 37 -12.94 -0.07 -8.50
N LEU A 38 -11.91 0.68 -8.91
CA LEU A 38 -11.80 1.23 -10.27
C LEU A 38 -11.76 0.14 -11.34
N MET A 39 -11.22 -1.04 -11.01
CA MET A 39 -11.24 -2.22 -11.88
C MET A 39 -12.45 -3.15 -11.67
N LYS A 40 -13.45 -2.72 -10.88
CA LYS A 40 -14.70 -3.45 -10.59
C LYS A 40 -14.47 -4.79 -9.84
N MET A 41 -13.36 -4.92 -9.14
CA MET A 41 -12.96 -6.08 -8.34
C MET A 41 -13.44 -5.94 -6.88
N TRP A 42 -14.75 -5.87 -6.68
CA TRP A 42 -15.38 -5.53 -5.40
C TRP A 42 -14.94 -6.41 -4.22
N GLY A 43 -14.80 -7.73 -4.43
CA GLY A 43 -14.36 -8.64 -3.37
C GLY A 43 -12.93 -8.34 -2.89
N ARG A 44 -12.00 -8.08 -3.83
CA ARG A 44 -10.61 -7.71 -3.52
C ARG A 44 -10.53 -6.33 -2.87
N ALA A 45 -11.35 -5.38 -3.32
CA ALA A 45 -11.46 -4.06 -2.69
C ALA A 45 -11.91 -4.15 -1.22
N ALA A 46 -13.00 -4.88 -0.94
CA ALA A 46 -13.52 -5.05 0.41
C ALA A 46 -12.51 -5.79 1.30
N ALA A 47 -11.91 -6.87 0.81
CA ALA A 47 -10.90 -7.61 1.56
C ALA A 47 -9.69 -6.73 1.92
N CYS A 48 -9.17 -5.95 0.97
CA CYS A 48 -8.06 -5.04 1.20
C CYS A 48 -8.42 -3.97 2.24
N PHE A 49 -9.53 -3.25 2.02
CA PHE A 49 -9.96 -2.17 2.91
C PHE A 49 -10.20 -2.67 4.34
N LEU A 50 -10.92 -3.79 4.50
CA LEU A 50 -11.19 -4.37 5.82
C LEU A 50 -9.92 -4.87 6.50
N THR A 51 -9.05 -5.57 5.78
CA THR A 51 -7.82 -6.14 6.38
C THR A 51 -6.87 -5.03 6.82
N VAL A 52 -6.59 -4.07 5.94
CA VAL A 52 -5.72 -2.92 6.25
C VAL A 52 -6.33 -2.10 7.39
N GLY A 53 -7.65 -1.88 7.36
CA GLY A 53 -8.37 -1.14 8.40
C GLY A 53 -8.30 -1.81 9.77
N ILE A 54 -8.55 -3.12 9.83
CA ILE A 54 -8.45 -3.91 11.07
C ILE A 54 -7.03 -3.85 11.64
N LEU A 55 -6.00 -4.01 10.79
CA LEU A 55 -4.61 -3.94 11.23
C LEU A 55 -4.25 -2.56 11.80
N VAL A 56 -4.70 -1.48 11.16
CA VAL A 56 -4.47 -0.11 11.67
C VAL A 56 -5.22 0.12 12.98
N ILE A 57 -6.49 -0.28 13.06
CA ILE A 57 -7.29 -0.15 14.29
C ILE A 57 -6.64 -0.94 15.43
N LEU A 58 -6.21 -2.18 15.18
CA LEU A 58 -5.56 -3.01 16.19
C LEU A 58 -4.20 -2.44 16.59
N GLY A 59 -3.39 -2.01 15.62
CA GLY A 59 -2.09 -1.40 15.85
C GLY A 59 -2.16 -0.14 16.71
N THR A 60 -3.10 0.75 16.39
CA THR A 60 -3.37 1.96 17.18
C THR A 60 -3.97 1.67 18.56
N ALA A 61 -4.92 0.74 18.65
CA ALA A 61 -5.52 0.32 19.93
C ALA A 61 -4.47 -0.29 20.89
N MET A 62 -3.46 -0.96 20.35
CA MET A 62 -2.34 -1.51 21.10
C MET A 62 -1.24 -0.48 21.41
N ARG A 63 -1.45 0.80 21.05
CA ARG A 63 -0.46 1.89 21.22
C ARG A 63 0.87 1.60 20.51
N GLY A 64 0.78 1.05 19.31
CA GLY A 64 1.91 0.95 18.39
C GLY A 64 2.50 2.31 18.06
N ASN A 65 3.78 2.32 17.71
CA ASN A 65 4.48 3.52 17.27
C ASN A 65 4.06 3.89 15.84
N VAL A 66 3.39 5.03 15.68
CA VAL A 66 3.14 5.62 14.37
C VAL A 66 4.30 6.55 14.06
N PHE A 67 5.15 6.14 13.15
CA PHE A 67 6.35 6.87 12.80
C PHE A 67 6.02 8.19 12.08
N SER A 68 6.95 9.14 12.17
CA SER A 68 6.81 10.46 11.57
C SER A 68 8.04 10.84 10.77
N SER A 69 7.91 11.83 9.89
CA SER A 69 9.00 12.29 9.01
C SER A 69 10.21 12.88 9.74
N SER A 70 10.13 13.14 11.05
CA SER A 70 11.20 13.73 11.85
C SER A 70 12.07 12.69 12.59
N GLY A 71 12.04 11.43 12.15
CA GLY A 71 12.87 10.37 12.73
C GLY A 71 14.37 10.68 12.68
N SER A 72 15.11 10.32 13.73
CA SER A 72 16.56 10.58 13.82
C SER A 72 17.39 9.54 13.07
N ASP A 73 16.85 8.34 12.91
CA ASP A 73 17.59 7.16 12.45
C ASP A 73 16.94 6.48 11.24
N ALA A 74 17.70 5.60 10.59
CA ALA A 74 17.25 4.89 9.39
C ALA A 74 16.00 4.02 9.65
N PHE A 75 15.90 3.40 10.83
CA PHE A 75 14.74 2.59 11.18
C PHE A 75 13.46 3.42 11.32
N ASP A 76 13.54 4.64 11.86
CA ASP A 76 12.39 5.53 11.96
C ASP A 76 11.92 5.96 10.57
N SER A 77 12.85 6.20 9.65
CA SER A 77 12.54 6.54 8.26
C SER A 77 11.85 5.37 7.54
N LEU A 78 12.32 4.14 7.75
CA LEU A 78 11.70 2.94 7.21
C LEU A 78 10.32 2.70 7.81
N GLY A 79 10.17 2.88 9.13
CA GLY A 79 8.89 2.79 9.83
C GLY A 79 7.90 3.82 9.29
N TYR A 80 8.35 5.06 9.10
CA TYR A 80 7.53 6.12 8.51
C TYR A 80 7.08 5.78 7.09
N LEU A 81 7.98 5.23 6.27
CA LEU A 81 7.64 4.80 4.92
C LEU A 81 6.64 3.62 4.91
N ALA A 82 6.79 2.69 5.85
CA ALA A 82 5.83 1.61 6.03
C ALA A 82 4.46 2.16 6.43
N ASP A 83 4.40 3.06 7.42
CA ASP A 83 3.16 3.65 7.89
C ASP A 83 2.47 4.52 6.82
N LEU A 84 3.24 5.30 6.05
CA LEU A 84 2.76 6.01 4.84
C LEU A 84 2.18 5.06 3.79
N GLY A 85 2.66 3.82 3.76
CA GLY A 85 2.11 2.76 2.92
C GLY A 85 0.62 2.53 3.14
N THR A 86 0.09 2.84 4.32
CA THR A 86 -1.36 2.70 4.64
C THR A 86 -2.25 3.74 3.96
N GLY A 87 -1.68 4.73 3.27
CA GLY A 87 -2.43 5.77 2.57
C GLY A 87 -3.18 6.70 3.53
N THR A 88 -4.46 6.94 3.29
CA THR A 88 -5.31 7.79 4.15
C THR A 88 -5.38 7.32 5.60
N PHE A 89 -5.22 6.02 5.86
CA PHE A 89 -5.26 5.48 7.21
C PHE A 89 -4.09 5.93 8.08
N TYR A 90 -2.98 6.40 7.49
CA TYR A 90 -1.88 7.01 8.23
C TYR A 90 -2.37 8.22 9.04
N PHE A 91 -3.14 9.10 8.41
CA PHE A 91 -3.67 10.29 9.07
C PHE A 91 -4.70 9.94 10.15
N VAL A 92 -5.49 8.90 9.92
CA VAL A 92 -6.42 8.36 10.93
C VAL A 92 -5.64 7.84 12.13
N ALA A 93 -4.62 7.01 11.91
CA ALA A 93 -3.78 6.47 12.96
C ALA A 93 -3.08 7.58 13.76
N ARG A 94 -2.51 8.57 13.07
CA ARG A 94 -1.84 9.70 13.69
C ARG A 94 -2.80 10.56 14.52
N SER A 95 -4.04 10.74 14.06
CA SER A 95 -5.06 11.47 14.82
C SER A 95 -5.51 10.73 16.09
N LEU A 96 -5.48 9.40 16.08
CA LEU A 96 -5.84 8.56 17.23
C LEU A 96 -4.70 8.42 18.25
N GLU A 97 -3.46 8.71 17.83
CA GLU A 97 -2.27 8.63 18.67
C GLU A 97 -2.14 9.83 19.63
N THR A 98 -3.08 9.97 20.57
CA THR A 98 -3.12 11.11 21.50
C THR A 98 -2.25 10.94 22.74
N LYS A 99 -1.91 9.69 23.10
CA LYS A 99 -1.23 9.33 24.37
C LYS A 99 0.21 8.85 24.20
N GLY A 100 0.74 8.97 22.98
CA GLY A 100 2.04 8.43 22.60
C GLY A 100 2.11 6.89 22.61
N PRO A 101 3.18 6.34 22.02
CA PRO A 101 3.37 4.90 21.88
C PRO A 101 3.74 4.22 23.21
N ASP A 102 3.42 2.94 23.34
CA ASP A 102 3.71 2.10 24.52
C ASP A 102 4.54 0.87 24.15
N VAL A 103 5.62 1.10 23.39
CA VAL A 103 6.50 0.04 22.86
C VAL A 103 7.38 -0.62 23.92
N SER A 104 7.41 -0.09 25.15
CA SER A 104 8.08 -0.73 26.28
C SER A 104 7.33 -1.98 26.77
N HIS A 105 6.05 -2.12 26.40
CA HIS A 105 5.26 -3.33 26.63
C HIS A 105 5.11 -4.11 25.32
N ALA A 106 4.99 -5.43 25.42
CA ALA A 106 4.79 -6.30 24.26
C ALA A 106 3.60 -5.86 23.38
N GLY A 107 2.56 -5.29 24.00
CA GLY A 107 1.40 -4.73 23.29
C GLY A 107 1.80 -3.66 22.26
N GLY A 108 2.52 -2.62 22.65
CA GLY A 108 2.94 -1.57 21.71
C GLY A 108 3.90 -2.10 20.65
N ASP A 109 4.77 -3.04 21.01
CA ASP A 109 5.70 -3.65 20.05
C ASP A 109 4.96 -4.45 18.96
N TYR A 110 3.94 -5.25 19.32
CA TYR A 110 3.05 -5.89 18.34
C TYR A 110 2.21 -4.87 17.56
N GLY A 111 1.75 -3.80 18.22
CA GLY A 111 0.98 -2.75 17.58
C GLY A 111 1.75 -2.08 16.43
N THR A 112 3.03 -1.77 16.65
CA THR A 112 3.94 -1.22 15.62
C THR A 112 4.07 -2.17 14.42
N ARG A 113 4.13 -3.49 14.66
CA ARG A 113 4.21 -4.48 13.58
C ARG A 113 2.92 -4.58 12.79
N PHE A 114 1.76 -4.44 13.42
CA PHE A 114 0.48 -4.42 12.71
C PHE A 114 0.35 -3.19 11.81
N LEU A 115 0.81 -2.01 12.27
CA LEU A 115 0.84 -0.79 11.45
C LEU A 115 1.75 -0.97 10.21
N ALA A 116 2.97 -1.46 10.41
CA ALA A 116 3.89 -1.74 9.32
C ALA A 116 3.32 -2.77 8.33
N ALA A 117 2.73 -3.86 8.83
CA ALA A 117 2.09 -4.88 8.00
C ALA A 117 0.91 -4.32 7.19
N ALA A 118 0.10 -3.44 7.79
CA ALA A 118 -1.00 -2.78 7.10
C ALA A 118 -0.51 -1.96 5.91
N GLY A 119 0.60 -1.22 6.10
CA GLY A 119 1.16 -0.38 5.06
C GLY A 119 1.75 -1.17 3.91
N VAL A 120 2.53 -2.21 4.21
CA VAL A 120 3.07 -3.11 3.19
C VAL A 120 1.94 -3.81 2.43
N LEU A 121 0.91 -4.30 3.13
CA LEU A 121 -0.24 -4.94 2.49
C LEU A 121 -0.98 -3.99 1.53
N ASN A 122 -1.17 -2.73 1.92
CA ASN A 122 -1.81 -1.74 1.06
C ASN A 122 -0.97 -1.43 -0.19
N LEU A 123 0.35 -1.30 -0.04
CA LEU A 123 1.26 -1.12 -1.17
C LEU A 123 1.24 -2.31 -2.14
N LEU A 124 1.22 -3.54 -1.61
CA LEU A 124 1.08 -4.74 -2.44
C LEU A 124 -0.28 -4.79 -3.15
N ALA A 125 -1.36 -4.39 -2.48
CA ALA A 125 -2.68 -4.31 -3.10
C ALA A 125 -2.72 -3.24 -4.21
N ALA A 126 -2.11 -2.08 -3.98
CA ALA A 126 -1.96 -1.01 -4.96
C ALA A 126 -1.14 -1.46 -6.18
N LEU A 127 -0.01 -2.14 -5.95
CA LEU A 127 0.83 -2.71 -7.02
C LEU A 127 0.05 -3.75 -7.82
N HIS A 128 -0.65 -4.64 -7.15
CA HIS A 128 -1.49 -5.63 -7.81
C HIS A 128 -2.61 -4.96 -8.64
N ALA A 129 -3.21 -3.87 -8.14
CA ALA A 129 -4.19 -3.11 -8.92
C ALA A 129 -3.55 -2.47 -10.18
N TYR A 130 -2.34 -1.93 -10.05
CA TYR A 130 -1.55 -1.40 -11.16
C TYR A 130 -1.23 -2.48 -12.21
N GLU A 131 -0.79 -3.66 -11.79
CA GLU A 131 -0.45 -4.75 -12.71
C GLU A 131 -1.66 -5.31 -13.45
N ALA A 132 -2.78 -5.47 -12.76
CA ALA A 132 -4.04 -5.89 -13.38
C ALA A 132 -4.54 -4.84 -14.39
N ALA A 133 -4.35 -3.55 -14.13
CA ALA A 133 -4.67 -2.49 -15.09
C ALA A 133 -3.77 -2.53 -16.34
N ARG A 134 -2.54 -3.02 -16.23
CA ARG A 134 -1.63 -3.26 -17.37
C ARG A 134 -1.94 -4.52 -18.17
N GLY A 135 -3.00 -5.27 -17.82
CA GLY A 135 -3.35 -6.53 -18.46
C GLY A 135 -2.37 -7.67 -18.18
N ARG A 136 -1.50 -7.53 -17.16
CA ARG A 136 -0.70 -8.64 -16.63
C ARG A 136 -1.60 -9.47 -15.73
N LYS A 137 -1.42 -10.80 -15.74
CA LYS A 137 -2.23 -11.72 -14.92
C LYS A 137 -2.12 -11.32 -13.44
N ALA A 138 -3.30 -11.11 -12.86
CA ALA A 138 -3.59 -10.71 -11.49
C ALA A 138 -3.58 -11.90 -10.50
#